data_AF-A0A0J8DU61-F1
#
_entry.id   AF-A0A0J8DU61-F1
#
_cell.length_a   1.000
_cell.length_b   1.000
_cell.length_c   1.000
_cell.angle_alpha   90.00
_cell.angle_beta   90.00
_cell.angle_gamma   90.00
#
_symmetry.space_group_name_H-M   'P 1'
#
loop_
_entity.id
_entity.type
_entity.pdbx_description
1 polymer ?
#
loop_
_entity_poly.entity_id
_entity_poly.type
_entity_poly.pdbx_seq_one_letter_code
_entity_poly.pdbx_strand_id
1 'polypeptide(L)'
;MFHSDSGRANVRLSLSDSQWSQPFSIQAAGSSEVVSVLVGNEVYQFNVNTSLCMAPFTRTKMVVFTPRYIIVNSLHFPVVLKQFNDPLNIRLESGETQPLYKWPNFSLPEKLCFKRDDASALWTTPIAVSDVTDETLTLQGTNWSRFARLEVQRGNSTFLLLSHQKPSLVPLVICNRTVVCDV
;
A
#
# COMPACT_ATOMS: atom_id res chain seq x y z
N MET A 1 -23.21 17.78 -17.91
CA MET A 1 -23.95 18.45 -16.82
C MET A 1 -24.56 17.34 -15.97
N PHE A 2 -24.10 17.15 -14.72
CA PHE A 2 -24.68 16.14 -13.83
C PHE A 2 -26.04 16.65 -13.34
N HIS A 3 -27.13 16.24 -13.98
CA HIS A 3 -28.47 16.44 -13.44
C HIS A 3 -28.75 15.32 -12.43
N SER A 4 -28.98 15.67 -11.18
CA SER A 4 -29.58 14.76 -10.19
C SER A 4 -30.87 15.39 -9.70
N ASP A 5 -32.01 14.78 -10.02
CA ASP A 5 -33.34 15.21 -9.54
C ASP A 5 -33.51 15.08 -8.01
N SER A 6 -32.53 14.49 -7.32
CA SER A 6 -32.52 14.23 -5.88
C SER A 6 -31.50 15.06 -5.08
N GLY A 7 -30.77 15.97 -5.73
CA GLY A 7 -29.68 16.74 -5.10
C GLY A 7 -28.46 15.90 -4.67
N ARG A 8 -28.40 14.61 -5.02
CA ARG A 8 -27.27 13.71 -4.76
C ARG A 8 -26.49 13.45 -6.05
N ALA A 9 -25.31 14.04 -6.16
CA ALA A 9 -24.38 13.75 -7.25
C ALA A 9 -23.69 12.39 -7.00
N ASN A 10 -24.38 11.31 -7.36
CA ASN A 10 -23.81 9.97 -7.38
C ASN A 10 -23.17 9.70 -8.73
N VAL A 11 -21.96 9.17 -8.73
CA VAL A 11 -21.19 8.85 -9.93
C VAL A 11 -20.75 7.38 -9.87
N ARG A 12 -20.38 6.82 -11.03
CA ARG A 12 -19.82 5.48 -11.15
C ARG A 12 -18.54 5.57 -11.97
N LEU A 13 -17.61 4.65 -11.70
CA LEU A 13 -16.34 4.53 -12.39
C LEU A 13 -16.31 3.24 -13.20
N SER A 14 -15.76 3.27 -14.40
CA SER A 14 -15.41 2.09 -15.18
C SER A 14 -14.03 2.27 -15.81
N LEU A 15 -13.35 1.16 -16.04
CA LEU A 15 -12.06 1.06 -16.73
C LEU A 15 -12.28 0.25 -18.00
N SER A 16 -12.07 0.83 -19.18
CA SER A 16 -12.16 0.13 -20.47
C SER A 16 -13.40 -0.79 -20.60
N ASP A 17 -13.21 -2.11 -20.50
CA ASP A 17 -14.18 -3.20 -20.62
C ASP A 17 -14.72 -3.73 -19.27
N SER A 18 -14.45 -3.03 -18.16
CA SER A 18 -14.90 -3.39 -16.81
C SER A 18 -16.41 -3.24 -16.61
N GLN A 19 -16.93 -3.88 -15.56
CA GLN A 19 -18.22 -3.49 -15.00
C GLN A 19 -18.13 -2.14 -14.27
N TRP A 20 -19.19 -1.34 -14.36
CA TRP A 20 -19.31 -0.11 -13.57
C TRP A 20 -19.20 -0.40 -12.07
N SER A 21 -18.50 0.48 -11.35
CA SER A 21 -18.44 0.45 -9.89
C SER A 21 -19.83 0.61 -9.26
N GLN A 22 -19.92 0.28 -7.98
CA GLN A 22 -21.03 0.76 -7.15
C GLN A 22 -21.07 2.30 -7.19
N PRO A 23 -22.27 2.91 -7.15
CA PRO A 23 -22.41 4.36 -7.11
C PRO A 23 -21.80 4.92 -5.82
N PHE A 24 -21.05 6.01 -5.94
CA PHE A 24 -20.43 6.72 -4.82
C PHE A 24 -20.71 8.23 -4.90
N SER A 25 -20.65 8.92 -3.77
CA SER A 25 -21.04 10.33 -3.67
C SER A 25 -19.84 11.27 -3.78
N ILE A 26 -19.97 12.30 -4.61
CA ILE A 26 -19.01 13.41 -4.70
C ILE A 26 -19.59 14.73 -4.14
N GLN A 27 -20.63 14.63 -3.33
CA GLN A 27 -21.37 15.81 -2.85
C GLN A 27 -20.66 16.51 -1.70
N ALA A 28 -20.10 15.78 -0.73
CA ALA A 28 -19.47 16.40 0.42
C ALA A 28 -18.02 16.79 0.09
N ALA A 29 -17.67 18.07 0.22
CA ALA A 29 -16.27 18.46 0.22
C ALA A 29 -15.61 17.98 1.51
N GLY A 30 -14.40 17.46 1.42
CA GLY A 30 -13.70 16.75 2.49
C GLY A 30 -14.01 15.25 2.55
N SER A 31 -14.83 14.69 1.65
CA SER A 31 -15.08 13.24 1.64
C SER A 31 -13.93 12.45 1.00
N SER A 32 -13.71 11.24 1.51
CA SER A 32 -12.81 10.25 0.94
C SER A 32 -13.50 8.88 0.96
N GLU A 33 -13.59 8.23 -0.19
CA GLU A 33 -14.22 6.91 -0.34
C GLU A 33 -13.33 5.98 -1.16
N VAL A 34 -13.35 4.69 -0.82
CA VAL A 34 -12.71 3.63 -1.61
C VAL A 34 -13.70 3.14 -2.66
N VAL A 35 -13.32 3.22 -3.93
CA VAL A 35 -14.12 2.74 -5.06
C VAL A 35 -13.43 1.54 -5.70
N SER A 36 -14.19 0.47 -5.89
CA SER A 36 -13.74 -0.77 -6.53
C SER A 36 -14.35 -0.95 -7.91
N VAL A 37 -13.53 -1.34 -8.87
CA VAL A 37 -13.91 -1.68 -10.25
C VAL A 37 -13.46 -3.11 -10.55
N LEU A 38 -14.36 -3.93 -11.08
CA LEU A 38 -14.10 -5.33 -11.43
C LEU A 38 -13.77 -5.45 -12.92
N VAL A 39 -12.59 -5.99 -13.24
CA VAL A 39 -12.12 -6.26 -14.60
C VAL A 39 -11.84 -7.76 -14.71
N GLY A 40 -12.76 -8.51 -15.31
CA GLY A 40 -12.71 -9.97 -15.30
C GLY A 40 -12.76 -10.52 -13.87
N ASN A 41 -11.65 -11.13 -13.43
CA ASN A 41 -11.50 -11.66 -12.06
C ASN A 41 -10.57 -10.80 -11.17
N GLU A 42 -10.11 -9.65 -11.67
CA GLU A 42 -9.25 -8.72 -10.95
C GLU A 42 -10.04 -7.52 -10.44
N VAL A 43 -9.65 -7.01 -9.27
CA VAL A 43 -10.24 -5.80 -8.69
C VAL A 43 -9.21 -4.68 -8.66
N TYR A 44 -9.66 -3.54 -9.16
CA TYR A 44 -8.93 -2.27 -9.13
C TYR A 44 -9.57 -1.37 -8.10
N GLN A 45 -8.75 -0.83 -7.19
CA GLN A 45 -9.23 0.05 -6.13
C GLN A 45 -8.62 1.43 -6.21
N PHE A 46 -9.46 2.42 -6.01
CA PHE A 46 -9.12 3.83 -6.03
C PHE A 46 -9.61 4.50 -4.76
N ASN A 47 -8.82 5.42 -4.23
CA ASN A 47 -9.31 6.41 -3.29
C ASN A 47 -9.80 7.62 -4.07
N VAL A 48 -11.05 8.00 -3.80
CA VAL A 48 -11.69 9.16 -4.39
C VAL A 48 -11.84 10.23 -3.31
N ASN A 49 -11.11 11.32 -3.48
CA ASN A 49 -11.10 12.44 -2.54
C ASN A 49 -11.81 13.64 -3.17
N THR A 50 -12.82 14.17 -2.49
CA THR A 50 -13.52 15.38 -2.91
C THR A 50 -13.10 16.54 -2.03
N SER A 51 -12.65 17.65 -2.61
CA SER A 51 -12.27 18.86 -1.88
C SER A 51 -12.71 20.12 -2.63
N LEU A 52 -12.68 21.28 -1.97
CA LEU A 52 -12.84 22.55 -2.66
C LEU A 52 -11.51 22.99 -3.27
N CYS A 53 -11.55 23.52 -4.49
CA CYS A 53 -10.35 24.11 -5.09
C CYS A 53 -9.90 25.33 -4.28
N MET A 54 -8.60 25.58 -4.29
CA MET A 54 -8.01 26.79 -3.71
C MET A 54 -8.35 28.03 -4.54
N ALA A 55 -8.12 29.22 -3.98
CA ALA A 55 -8.27 30.48 -4.69
C ALA A 55 -7.51 30.46 -6.03
N PRO A 56 -8.08 31.03 -7.11
CA PRO A 56 -9.34 31.80 -7.17
C PRO A 56 -10.62 30.94 -7.33
N PHE A 57 -10.51 29.61 -7.42
CA PHE A 57 -11.61 28.72 -7.79
C PHE A 57 -12.38 28.15 -6.60
N THR A 58 -12.59 28.92 -5.53
CA THR A 58 -13.17 28.43 -4.26
C THR A 58 -14.59 27.88 -4.33
N ARG A 59 -15.28 28.08 -5.47
CA ARG A 59 -16.62 27.50 -5.75
C ARG A 59 -16.59 26.23 -6.60
N THR A 60 -15.40 25.78 -7.02
CA THR A 60 -15.20 24.55 -7.78
C THR A 60 -14.80 23.41 -6.84
N LYS A 61 -15.37 22.22 -7.05
CA LYS A 61 -14.93 21.00 -6.37
C LYS A 61 -13.87 20.29 -7.20
N MET A 62 -12.80 19.86 -6.53
CA MET A 62 -11.80 18.96 -7.07
C MET A 62 -12.15 17.54 -6.62
N VAL A 63 -12.27 16.62 -7.58
CA VAL A 63 -12.42 15.18 -7.30
C VAL A 63 -11.15 14.51 -7.78
N VAL A 64 -10.35 13.98 -6.86
CA VAL A 64 -9.05 13.36 -7.13
C VAL A 64 -9.20 11.86 -6.99
N PHE A 65 -8.86 11.15 -8.06
CA PHE A 65 -8.76 9.69 -8.07
C PHE A 65 -7.29 9.32 -7.88
N THR A 66 -7.02 8.46 -6.90
CA THR A 66 -5.67 7.95 -6.64
C THR A 66 -5.70 6.44 -6.48
N PRO A 67 -4.63 5.71 -6.80
CA PRO A 67 -4.54 4.29 -6.46
C PRO A 67 -4.75 4.09 -4.96
N ARG A 68 -5.45 3.03 -4.54
CA ARG A 68 -5.67 2.77 -3.11
C ARG A 68 -4.35 2.54 -2.37
N TYR A 69 -3.42 1.81 -2.99
CA TYR A 69 -2.11 1.49 -2.40
C TYR A 69 -0.96 1.90 -3.30
N ILE A 70 0.05 2.51 -2.69
CA ILE A 70 1.33 2.85 -3.32
C ILE A 70 2.42 2.25 -2.46
N ILE A 71 3.26 1.40 -3.03
CA ILE A 71 4.39 0.81 -2.33
C ILE A 71 5.69 1.49 -2.75
N VAL A 72 6.56 1.73 -1.77
CA VAL A 72 7.87 2.34 -1.94
C VAL A 72 8.92 1.40 -1.37
N ASN A 73 9.85 0.95 -2.21
CA ASN A 73 11.02 0.22 -1.77
C ASN A 73 12.18 1.18 -1.53
N SER A 74 12.38 1.61 -0.29
CA SER A 74 13.52 2.45 0.15
C SER A 74 14.73 1.62 0.62
N LEU A 75 14.75 0.31 0.39
CA LEU A 75 15.91 -0.53 0.64
C LEU A 75 16.93 -0.39 -0.50
N HIS A 76 18.19 -0.75 -0.25
CA HIS A 76 19.28 -0.70 -1.24
C HIS A 76 19.34 -1.95 -2.14
N PHE A 77 18.26 -2.72 -2.20
CA PHE A 77 18.19 -3.96 -2.96
C PHE A 77 16.76 -4.21 -3.46
N PRO A 78 16.59 -4.96 -4.56
CA PRO A 78 15.27 -5.33 -5.04
C PRO A 78 14.55 -6.28 -4.07
N VAL A 79 13.23 -6.12 -3.99
CA VAL A 79 12.35 -6.96 -3.19
C VAL A 79 11.23 -7.53 -4.05
N VAL A 80 10.70 -8.65 -3.61
CA VAL A 80 9.49 -9.24 -4.15
C VAL A 80 8.43 -9.22 -3.07
N LEU A 81 7.22 -8.81 -3.42
CA LEU A 81 6.05 -8.90 -2.56
C LEU A 81 4.96 -9.73 -3.23
N LYS A 82 4.05 -10.22 -2.40
CA LYS A 82 2.79 -10.84 -2.83
C LYS A 82 1.73 -10.67 -1.76
N GLN A 83 0.47 -10.77 -2.15
CA GLN A 83 -0.60 -10.99 -1.19
C GLN A 83 -0.44 -12.39 -0.57
N PHE A 84 -0.75 -12.51 0.71
CA PHE A 84 -0.67 -13.78 1.39
C PHE A 84 -1.60 -14.81 0.70
N ASN A 85 -1.05 -15.98 0.40
CA ASN A 85 -1.68 -17.06 -0.39
C ASN A 85 -1.96 -16.75 -1.87
N ASP A 86 -1.52 -15.60 -2.39
CA ASP A 86 -1.59 -15.30 -3.82
C ASP A 86 -0.32 -15.81 -4.52
N PRO A 87 -0.42 -16.49 -5.68
CA PRO A 87 0.74 -16.87 -6.48
C PRO A 87 1.38 -15.68 -7.22
N LEU A 88 0.67 -14.56 -7.41
CA LEU A 88 1.16 -13.42 -8.17
C LEU A 88 2.19 -12.63 -7.35
N ASN A 89 3.40 -12.57 -7.89
CA ASN A 89 4.50 -11.83 -7.31
C ASN A 89 4.67 -10.48 -8.02
N ILE A 90 4.93 -9.44 -7.25
CA ILE A 90 5.28 -8.12 -7.74
C ILE A 90 6.72 -7.87 -7.33
N ARG A 91 7.55 -7.47 -8.30
CA ARG A 91 8.95 -7.14 -8.07
C ARG A 91 9.09 -5.62 -7.99
N LEU A 92 9.95 -5.16 -7.08
CA LEU A 92 10.30 -3.77 -6.86
C LEU A 92 11.82 -3.63 -6.88
N GLU A 93 12.32 -2.76 -7.73
CA GLU A 93 13.72 -2.34 -7.71
C GLU A 93 14.04 -1.49 -6.47
N SER A 94 15.33 -1.37 -6.17
CA SER A 94 15.82 -0.45 -5.14
C SER A 94 15.42 0.99 -5.46
N GLY A 95 14.75 1.67 -4.53
CA GLY A 95 14.25 3.04 -4.70
C GLY A 95 12.94 3.15 -5.50
N GLU A 96 12.39 2.04 -6.00
CA GLU A 96 11.20 2.07 -6.84
C GLU A 96 9.94 2.40 -6.03
N THR A 97 9.08 3.21 -6.63
CA THR A 97 7.73 3.48 -6.16
C THR A 97 6.75 3.02 -7.21
N GLN A 98 5.82 2.14 -6.86
CA GLN A 98 4.76 1.72 -7.78
C GLN A 98 3.39 1.64 -7.08
N PRO A 99 2.31 2.02 -7.78
CA PRO A 99 0.95 1.73 -7.35
C PRO A 99 0.62 0.24 -7.47
N LEU A 100 -0.13 -0.30 -6.51
CA LEU A 100 -0.63 -1.68 -6.53
C LEU A 100 -2.05 -1.72 -7.10
N TYR A 101 -2.17 -1.59 -8.42
CA TYR A 101 -3.48 -1.53 -9.09
C TYR A 101 -4.28 -2.84 -9.02
N LYS A 102 -3.59 -3.98 -9.09
CA LYS A 102 -4.19 -5.34 -9.07
C LYS A 102 -4.21 -5.94 -7.67
N TRP A 103 -4.53 -5.11 -6.67
CA TRP A 103 -4.51 -5.52 -5.28
C TRP A 103 -5.57 -4.76 -4.48
N PRO A 104 -6.24 -5.42 -3.52
CA PRO A 104 -6.14 -6.83 -3.13
C PRO A 104 -7.04 -7.75 -3.97
N ASN A 105 -6.66 -9.02 -4.06
CA ASN A 105 -7.57 -10.10 -4.39
C ASN A 105 -8.54 -10.30 -3.22
N PHE A 106 -9.82 -9.99 -3.41
CA PHE A 106 -10.83 -10.04 -2.34
C PHE A 106 -11.09 -11.44 -1.78
N SER A 107 -10.76 -12.48 -2.52
CA SER A 107 -10.90 -13.86 -2.06
C SER A 107 -9.79 -14.26 -1.08
N LEU A 108 -8.78 -13.40 -0.89
CA LEU A 108 -7.62 -13.64 -0.05
C LEU A 108 -7.51 -12.59 1.06
N PRO A 109 -6.86 -12.91 2.19
CA PRO A 109 -6.62 -11.93 3.25
C PRO A 109 -5.84 -10.70 2.74
N GLU A 110 -6.22 -9.51 3.21
CA GLU A 110 -5.53 -8.24 2.91
C GLU A 110 -4.21 -8.13 3.70
N LYS A 111 -3.32 -9.10 3.48
CA LYS A 111 -2.01 -9.22 4.10
C LYS A 111 -0.93 -9.36 3.04
N LEU A 112 0.23 -8.77 3.28
CA LEU A 112 1.39 -8.86 2.39
C LEU A 112 2.50 -9.70 3.00
N CYS A 113 3.21 -10.41 2.12
CA CYS A 113 4.49 -11.05 2.41
C CYS A 113 5.56 -10.42 1.54
N PHE A 114 6.76 -10.28 2.08
CA PHE A 114 7.92 -9.72 1.39
C PHE A 114 9.06 -10.73 1.39
N LYS A 115 9.96 -10.61 0.43
CA LYS A 115 11.29 -11.22 0.48
C LYS A 115 12.26 -10.38 -0.34
N ARG A 116 13.56 -10.56 -0.11
CA ARG A 116 14.56 -10.05 -1.05
C ARG A 116 14.42 -10.79 -2.38
N ASP A 117 14.68 -10.10 -3.49
CA ASP A 117 14.73 -10.73 -4.80
C ASP A 117 16.01 -11.57 -4.97
N ASP A 118 16.04 -12.68 -4.25
CA ASP A 118 17.08 -13.69 -4.38
C ASP A 118 16.48 -15.10 -4.20
N ALA A 119 17.17 -16.10 -4.74
CA ALA A 119 16.71 -17.49 -4.72
C ALA A 119 16.74 -18.11 -3.32
N SER A 120 17.61 -17.62 -2.44
CA SER A 120 17.79 -18.13 -1.07
C SER A 120 16.81 -17.53 -0.06
N ALA A 121 16.10 -16.46 -0.45
CA ALA A 121 15.28 -15.66 0.43
C ALA A 121 13.95 -16.32 0.71
N LEU A 122 13.61 -16.33 2.00
CA LEU A 122 12.34 -16.80 2.50
C LEU A 122 11.36 -15.63 2.61
N TRP A 123 10.08 -15.96 2.47
CA TRP A 123 9.00 -15.00 2.70
C TRP A 123 8.93 -14.61 4.17
N THR A 124 8.67 -13.33 4.43
CA THR A 124 8.28 -12.85 5.76
C THR A 124 6.97 -13.49 6.20
N THR A 125 6.69 -13.41 7.50
CA THR A 125 5.34 -13.62 8.00
C THR A 125 4.35 -12.64 7.34
N PRO A 126 3.07 -13.03 7.18
CA PRO A 126 2.06 -12.18 6.57
C PRO A 126 1.70 -11.01 7.47
N ILE A 127 1.63 -9.81 6.91
CA ILE A 127 1.36 -8.58 7.67
C ILE A 127 0.15 -7.87 7.10
N ALA A 128 -0.79 -7.51 7.97
CA ALA A 128 -1.96 -6.74 7.59
C ALA A 128 -1.53 -5.31 7.24
N VAL A 129 -2.05 -4.80 6.12
CA VAL A 129 -1.79 -3.42 5.69
C VAL A 129 -3.07 -2.62 5.52
N SER A 130 -4.17 -3.14 6.07
CA SER A 130 -5.47 -2.47 6.08
C SER A 130 -5.42 -1.18 6.89
N ASP A 131 -4.70 -1.15 8.01
CA ASP A 131 -4.64 -0.03 8.96
C ASP A 131 -3.24 0.56 9.09
N VAL A 132 -3.17 1.77 9.67
CA VAL A 132 -1.91 2.45 9.97
C VAL A 132 -1.08 1.57 10.89
N THR A 133 0.13 1.26 10.44
CA THR A 133 0.97 0.21 11.02
C THR A 133 2.43 0.61 10.89
N ASP A 134 3.25 0.26 11.88
CA ASP A 134 4.69 0.45 11.86
C ASP A 134 5.36 -0.80 12.44
N GLU A 135 5.84 -1.66 11.55
CA GLU A 135 6.26 -3.02 11.89
C GLU A 135 7.69 -3.30 11.46
N THR A 136 8.39 -4.09 12.27
CA THR A 136 9.73 -4.59 11.91
C THR A 136 9.59 -5.94 11.19
N LEU A 137 10.11 -6.01 9.96
CA LEU A 137 10.18 -7.21 9.16
C LEU A 137 11.52 -7.91 9.35
N THR A 138 11.51 -9.23 9.50
CA THR A 138 12.72 -10.04 9.36
C THR A 138 12.82 -10.55 7.93
N LEU A 139 13.70 -9.94 7.12
CA LEU A 139 14.10 -10.47 5.82
C LEU A 139 15.20 -11.50 6.06
N GLN A 140 15.02 -12.71 5.55
CA GLN A 140 15.94 -13.82 5.81
C GLN A 140 16.17 -14.65 4.56
N GLY A 141 17.37 -15.22 4.46
CA GLY A 141 17.70 -16.28 3.52
C GLY A 141 18.50 -17.37 4.23
N THR A 142 19.07 -18.31 3.49
CA THR A 142 19.72 -19.52 4.05
C THR A 142 20.77 -19.19 5.13
N ASN A 143 21.59 -18.16 4.92
CA ASN A 143 22.73 -17.83 5.78
C ASN A 143 22.75 -16.36 6.25
N TRP A 144 21.61 -15.66 6.16
CA TRP A 144 21.56 -14.25 6.52
C TRP A 144 20.17 -13.86 7.03
N SER A 145 20.15 -12.86 7.91
CA SER A 145 18.93 -12.20 8.38
C SER A 145 19.19 -10.71 8.52
N ARG A 146 18.21 -9.88 8.14
CA ARG A 146 18.25 -8.43 8.28
C ARG A 146 16.86 -7.91 8.65
N PHE A 147 16.84 -6.86 9.46
CA PHE A 147 15.62 -6.16 9.78
C PHE A 147 15.33 -5.07 8.77
N ALA A 148 14.09 -5.04 8.29
CA ALA A 148 13.51 -3.93 7.55
C ALA A 148 12.33 -3.37 8.34
N ARG A 149 11.85 -2.18 7.98
CA ARG A 149 10.69 -1.53 8.57
C ARG A 149 9.64 -1.35 7.50
N LEU A 150 8.40 -1.75 7.79
CA LEU A 150 7.24 -1.46 6.98
C LEU A 150 6.38 -0.44 7.71
N GLU A 151 6.24 0.74 7.10
CA GLU A 151 5.38 1.79 7.61
C GLU A 151 4.19 1.97 6.67
N VAL A 152 2.98 1.79 7.20
CA VAL A 152 1.71 1.97 6.50
C VAL A 152 1.15 3.32 6.89
N GLN A 153 1.21 4.29 5.97
CA GLN A 153 0.70 5.65 6.19
C GLN A 153 -0.57 5.87 5.37
N ARG A 154 -1.60 6.47 5.98
CA ARG A 154 -2.82 6.87 5.27
C ARG A 154 -2.76 8.35 4.92
N GLY A 155 -2.95 8.66 3.64
CA GLY A 155 -3.25 9.99 3.11
C GLY A 155 -4.35 9.88 2.07
N ASN A 156 -4.24 10.61 0.96
CA ASN A 156 -5.13 10.42 -0.20
C ASN A 156 -5.02 8.99 -0.77
N SER A 157 -3.83 8.38 -0.67
CA SER A 157 -3.56 6.95 -0.90
C SER A 157 -3.01 6.34 0.38
N THR A 158 -3.06 5.01 0.51
CA THR A 158 -2.30 4.28 1.53
C THR A 158 -0.89 4.00 1.01
N PHE A 159 0.12 4.57 1.66
CA PHE A 159 1.52 4.35 1.34
C PHE A 159 2.08 3.20 2.18
N LEU A 160 2.76 2.27 1.51
CA LEU A 160 3.49 1.15 2.10
C LEU A 160 4.98 1.42 1.93
N LEU A 161 5.61 1.95 2.97
CA LEU A 161 7.00 2.38 2.94
C LEU A 161 7.88 1.26 3.51
N LEU A 162 8.60 0.57 2.65
CA LEU A 162 9.58 -0.44 3.04
C LEU A 162 10.96 0.21 3.13
N SER A 163 11.59 0.22 4.30
CA SER A 163 12.85 0.92 4.54
C SER A 163 13.79 0.15 5.46
N HIS A 164 15.04 0.59 5.55
CA HIS A 164 15.99 0.02 6.51
C HIS A 164 15.52 0.32 7.93
N GLN A 165 15.61 -0.68 8.81
CA GLN A 165 15.36 -0.44 10.22
C GLN A 165 16.47 0.45 10.80
N LYS A 166 16.10 1.66 11.24
CA LYS A 166 17.08 2.59 11.85
C LYS A 166 17.50 2.03 13.21
N PRO A 167 18.81 2.02 13.55
CA PRO A 167 19.27 1.54 14.86
C PRO A 167 18.59 2.24 16.05
N SER A 168 18.22 3.52 15.88
CA SER A 168 17.51 4.31 16.90
C SER A 168 16.05 3.92 17.11
N LEU A 169 15.46 3.11 16.23
CA LEU A 169 14.06 2.69 16.26
C LEU A 169 13.91 1.19 16.59
N VAL A 170 15.01 0.49 16.88
CA VAL A 170 14.95 -0.91 17.28
C VAL A 170 14.44 -0.97 18.73
N PRO A 171 13.33 -1.68 19.01
CA PRO A 171 12.73 -1.69 20.36
C PRO A 171 13.67 -2.27 21.42
N LEU A 172 14.62 -3.14 21.03
CA LEU A 172 15.62 -3.72 21.92
C LEU A 172 16.97 -3.87 21.20
N VAL A 173 18.02 -3.28 21.76
CA VAL A 173 19.41 -3.50 21.31
C VAL A 173 20.12 -4.34 22.38
N ILE A 174 20.53 -5.56 22.03
CA ILE A 174 21.40 -6.37 22.90
C ILE A 174 22.85 -6.01 22.60
N CYS A 175 23.46 -5.22 23.49
CA CYS A 175 24.88 -4.90 23.44
C CYS A 175 25.67 -5.92 24.27
N ASN A 176 26.30 -6.90 23.61
CA ASN A 176 27.23 -7.79 24.30
C ASN A 176 28.56 -7.04 24.57
N ARG A 177 28.84 -6.74 25.85
CA ARG A 177 30.09 -6.11 26.31
C ARG A 177 31.01 -7.10 27.03
N THR A 178 30.85 -8.40 26.81
CA THR A 178 31.69 -9.38 27.48
C THR A 178 33.12 -9.23 26.99
N VAL A 179 34.02 -8.90 27.91
CA VAL A 179 35.46 -8.94 27.66
C VAL A 179 35.85 -10.41 27.67
N VAL A 180 36.29 -10.94 26.53
CA VAL A 180 36.91 -12.26 26.50
C VAL A 180 38.26 -12.10 27.18
N CYS A 181 38.38 -12.60 28.41
CA CYS A 181 39.69 -12.76 29.02
C CYS A 181 40.32 -14.00 28.36
N ASP A 182 41.41 -13.80 27.63
CA ASP A 182 42.25 -14.90 27.17
C ASP A 182 42.77 -15.64 28.41
N VAL A 183 42.54 -16.96 28.45
CA VAL A 183 43.02 -17.89 29.49
C VAL A 183 44.26 -18.59 28.99
#